data_AF-G7L0G1-F1
#
_entry.id   AF-G7L0G1-F1
#
_cell.length_a   1.000
_cell.length_b   1.000
_cell.length_c   1.000
_cell.angle_alpha   90.00
_cell.angle_beta   90.00
_cell.angle_gamma   90.00
#
_symmetry.space_group_name_H-M   'P 1'
#
loop_
_entity.id
_entity.type
_entity.pdbx_description
1 polymer ?
#
loop_
_entity_poly.entity_id
_entity_poly.type
_entity_poly.pdbx_seq_one_letter_code
_entity_poly.pdbx_strand_id
1 'polypeptide(L)'
;MEKIPIFLVGFWLLSNWAGLLEAEDLMKYKNPNESIDVRVEDLISRMTLEEKIGQMLQIERKYASDNVLIKYFIFLFTILFPLYVSVMSEGGSTPVLQASAINWIDMVNEFQKDVLSTRLGIPIFYGIDAVHGNSPVYKATIFPHNIGLGATRDPELVKRIGAATALEVRATGIQYVFAPCVAVCRNPRWGRCYESYSQDPKIVQAMTEIISGLQGEIPDNMPKGVPVIVRKEKVIACPKHYVGGTTNGIDESDTVIDRDGLMEIHMPGYLSSISKGVATIMVSYSSWNGDKMHAHHDLITGFLKNTLHFQGFVISDSDGIDKITSPYRANCTYSVLAGVSAGIDMFLVTKNYTEFIDELTTLMNNKFIAMTRIDDAVRRILRVKFMMGIFENPFADYSLVKYLGIKVHRELARDAVRKSMVLLKNGKSPEKPLLPLPKKVPKILVAGSHANNLGHQCGGWTIEWQGVSGNDDIKVMISF
;
A
#
# COMPACT_ATOMS: atom_id res chain seq x y z
N MET A 1 50.73 0.79 -57.74
CA MET A 1 50.88 0.01 -56.49
C MET A 1 51.33 0.95 -55.40
N GLU A 2 50.38 1.65 -54.78
CA GLU A 2 50.66 2.46 -53.58
C GLU A 2 50.39 1.59 -52.36
N LYS A 3 51.44 1.38 -51.55
CA LYS A 3 51.40 0.59 -50.33
C LYS A 3 50.73 1.43 -49.24
N ILE A 4 49.51 1.07 -48.88
CA ILE A 4 48.87 1.57 -47.66
C ILE A 4 49.71 1.10 -46.47
N PRO A 5 50.20 2.00 -45.60
CA PRO A 5 51.05 1.60 -44.48
C PRO A 5 50.21 0.84 -43.45
N ILE A 6 50.67 -0.36 -43.09
CA ILE A 6 50.10 -1.31 -42.12
C ILE A 6 49.75 -0.65 -40.75
N PHE A 7 50.33 0.52 -40.46
CA PHE A 7 50.06 1.29 -39.25
C PHE A 7 48.63 1.85 -39.17
N LEU A 8 47.97 2.16 -40.29
CA LEU A 8 46.61 2.74 -40.29
C LEU A 8 45.51 1.69 -40.07
N VAL A 9 45.77 0.42 -40.37
CA VAL A 9 44.82 -0.69 -40.14
C VAL A 9 44.83 -1.12 -38.67
N GLY A 10 45.99 -1.05 -38.01
CA GLY A 10 46.11 -1.34 -36.57
C GLY A 10 45.38 -0.32 -35.67
N PHE A 11 45.39 0.96 -36.05
CA PHE A 11 44.68 2.01 -35.31
C PHE A 11 43.16 1.88 -35.46
N TRP A 12 42.68 1.46 -36.63
CA TRP A 12 41.27 1.21 -36.90
C TRP A 12 40.72 -0.04 -36.21
N LEU A 13 41.56 -1.08 -36.03
CA LEU A 13 41.19 -2.28 -35.26
C LEU A 13 41.20 -2.05 -33.74
N LEU A 14 42.11 -1.20 -33.24
CA LEU A 14 42.14 -0.79 -31.83
C LEU A 14 41.01 0.18 -31.47
N SER A 15 40.61 1.09 -32.37
CA SER A 15 39.45 1.97 -32.16
C SER A 15 38.12 1.22 -32.20
N ASN A 16 38.03 0.11 -32.93
CA ASN A 16 36.86 -0.78 -32.90
C ASN A 16 36.81 -1.65 -31.64
N TRP A 17 37.94 -2.00 -31.03
CA TRP A 17 37.96 -2.66 -29.71
C TRP A 17 37.65 -1.69 -28.56
N ALA A 18 38.08 -0.43 -28.65
CA ALA A 18 37.68 0.61 -27.70
C ALA A 18 36.17 0.91 -27.79
N GLY A 19 35.60 0.96 -29.00
CA GLY A 19 34.15 1.11 -29.20
C GLY A 19 33.32 -0.12 -28.83
N LEU A 20 33.92 -1.32 -28.81
CA LEU A 20 33.29 -2.55 -28.31
C LEU A 20 33.37 -2.67 -26.77
N LEU A 21 34.38 -2.08 -26.13
CA LEU A 21 34.48 -1.96 -24.67
C LEU A 21 33.65 -0.78 -24.10
N GLU A 22 33.42 0.28 -24.88
CA GLU A 22 32.50 1.38 -24.50
C GLU A 22 31.02 1.00 -24.65
N ALA A 23 30.71 -0.07 -25.39
CA ALA A 23 29.36 -0.63 -25.45
C ALA A 23 28.97 -1.42 -24.18
N GLU A 24 29.91 -1.67 -23.27
CA GLU A 24 29.70 -2.37 -22.00
C GLU A 24 29.26 -1.44 -20.84
N ASP A 25 29.20 -0.12 -21.05
CA ASP A 25 28.52 0.83 -20.13
C ASP A 25 27.00 0.85 -20.37
N LEU A 26 26.43 -0.35 -20.56
CA LEU A 26 25.00 -0.60 -20.55
C LEU A 26 24.45 -0.10 -19.20
N MET A 27 23.40 0.75 -19.24
CA MET A 27 22.66 1.20 -18.06
C MET A 27 22.33 0.00 -17.15
N LYS A 28 23.13 -0.21 -16.09
CA LYS A 28 23.07 -1.41 -15.25
C LYS A 28 21.70 -1.58 -14.62
N TYR A 29 21.03 -0.48 -14.30
CA TYR A 29 19.68 -0.50 -13.78
C TYR A 29 18.65 -1.16 -14.71
N LYS A 30 18.91 -1.22 -16.03
CA LYS A 30 18.06 -1.90 -17.01
C LYS A 30 18.42 -3.38 -17.20
N ASN A 31 19.55 -3.85 -16.68
CA ASN A 31 19.96 -5.25 -16.80
C ASN A 31 19.30 -6.08 -15.67
N PRO A 32 18.36 -6.98 -15.98
CA PRO A 32 17.68 -7.79 -14.95
C PRO A 32 18.59 -8.82 -14.29
N ASN A 33 19.79 -9.07 -14.84
CA ASN A 33 20.77 -10.00 -14.26
C ASN A 33 21.65 -9.36 -13.19
N GLU A 34 21.62 -8.03 -13.05
CA GLU A 34 22.33 -7.32 -11.99
C GLU A 34 21.60 -7.44 -10.66
N SER A 35 22.37 -7.40 -9.56
CA SER A 35 21.76 -7.36 -8.22
C SER A 35 20.91 -6.10 -8.04
N ILE A 36 19.85 -6.20 -7.23
CA ILE A 36 18.96 -5.06 -6.95
C ILE A 36 19.74 -3.86 -6.45
N ASP A 37 20.71 -4.04 -5.54
CA ASP A 37 21.49 -2.92 -5.01
C ASP A 37 22.34 -2.25 -6.09
N VAL A 38 22.97 -3.01 -7.00
CA VAL A 38 23.70 -2.44 -8.15
C VAL A 38 22.76 -1.63 -9.05
N ARG A 39 21.56 -2.14 -9.33
CA ARG A 39 20.56 -1.45 -10.16
C ARG A 39 20.06 -0.18 -9.49
N VAL A 40 19.87 -0.19 -8.17
CA VAL A 40 19.44 0.99 -7.40
C VAL A 40 20.52 2.07 -7.42
N GLU A 41 21.77 1.74 -7.11
CA GLU A 41 22.84 2.75 -7.09
C GLU A 41 23.11 3.33 -8.48
N ASP A 42 23.12 2.49 -9.53
CA ASP A 42 23.29 2.96 -10.91
C ASP A 42 22.15 3.90 -11.35
N LEU A 43 20.91 3.62 -10.93
CA LEU A 43 19.79 4.51 -11.23
C LEU A 43 19.88 5.83 -10.46
N ILE A 44 20.16 5.79 -9.15
CA ILE A 44 20.28 7.00 -8.32
C ILE A 44 21.38 7.93 -8.83
N SER A 45 22.52 7.40 -9.26
CA SER A 45 23.63 8.22 -9.78
C SER A 45 23.29 8.92 -11.09
N ARG A 46 22.25 8.47 -11.79
CA ARG A 46 21.77 9.05 -13.06
C ARG A 46 20.62 10.03 -12.87
N MET A 47 20.00 10.08 -11.69
CA MET A 47 18.81 10.90 -11.43
C MET A 47 19.14 12.36 -11.11
N THR A 48 18.35 13.29 -11.67
CA THR A 48 18.33 14.68 -11.24
C THR A 48 17.64 14.85 -9.90
N LEU A 49 17.74 16.04 -9.30
CA LEU A 49 17.03 16.33 -8.06
C LEU A 49 15.50 16.22 -8.24
N GLU A 50 14.98 16.73 -9.35
CA GLU A 50 13.56 16.70 -9.69
C GLU A 50 13.06 15.27 -9.85
N GLU A 51 13.82 14.40 -10.52
CA GLU A 51 13.50 12.97 -10.65
C GLU A 51 13.51 12.27 -9.28
N LYS A 52 14.40 12.65 -8.38
CA LYS A 52 14.45 12.11 -7.01
C LYS A 52 13.26 12.55 -6.18
N ILE A 53 12.92 13.84 -6.19
CA ILE A 53 11.73 14.38 -5.50
C ILE A 53 10.46 13.73 -6.07
N GLY A 54 10.39 13.54 -7.38
CA GLY A 54 9.26 12.89 -8.05
C GLY A 54 9.05 11.41 -7.65
N GLN A 55 10.11 10.67 -7.27
CA GLN A 55 9.97 9.34 -6.68
C GLN A 55 9.35 9.39 -5.28
N MET A 56 9.64 10.43 -4.50
CA MET A 56 9.15 10.60 -3.13
C MET A 56 7.70 11.08 -3.07
N LEU A 57 7.07 11.33 -4.22
CA LEU A 57 5.74 11.88 -4.29
C LEU A 57 4.75 10.83 -4.78
N GLN A 58 3.63 10.78 -4.09
CA GLN A 58 2.48 10.01 -4.48
C GLN A 58 1.27 10.95 -4.56
N ILE A 59 0.69 11.05 -5.76
CA ILE A 59 -0.45 11.94 -6.01
C ILE A 59 -1.70 11.17 -6.33
N GLU A 60 -2.78 11.92 -6.24
CA GLU A 60 -4.10 11.49 -6.67
C GLU A 60 -4.25 11.49 -8.21
N ARG A 61 -4.85 10.41 -8.77
CA ARG A 61 -5.19 10.26 -10.18
C ARG A 61 -6.00 11.40 -10.82
N LYS A 62 -6.78 12.21 -10.09
CA LYS A 62 -7.49 13.42 -10.62
C LYS A 62 -6.55 14.43 -11.19
N TYR A 63 -5.46 14.61 -10.46
CA TYR A 63 -4.51 15.66 -10.72
C TYR A 63 -3.33 15.10 -11.53
N ALA A 64 -3.31 13.77 -11.73
CA ALA A 64 -2.49 13.06 -12.70
C ALA A 64 -3.05 13.26 -14.12
N SER A 65 -2.57 14.30 -14.81
CA SER A 65 -2.69 14.40 -16.27
C SER A 65 -1.33 14.11 -16.91
N ASP A 66 -1.29 13.65 -18.16
CA ASP A 66 -0.07 13.26 -18.88
C ASP A 66 1.03 14.33 -18.74
N ASN A 67 0.64 15.61 -18.91
CA ASN A 67 1.52 16.76 -18.75
C ASN A 67 2.08 16.93 -17.34
N VAL A 68 1.29 16.62 -16.30
CA VAL A 68 1.76 16.66 -14.90
C VAL A 68 2.75 15.53 -14.64
N LEU A 69 2.50 14.33 -15.16
CA LEU A 69 3.32 13.15 -14.89
C LEU A 69 4.72 13.30 -15.49
N ILE A 70 4.76 13.72 -16.76
CA ILE A 70 6.00 13.90 -17.49
C ILE A 70 6.78 15.10 -16.92
N LYS A 71 6.09 16.20 -16.57
CA LYS A 71 6.74 17.44 -16.10
C LYS A 71 7.37 17.30 -14.72
N TYR A 72 6.70 16.61 -13.80
CA TYR A 72 7.14 16.53 -12.40
C TYR A 72 7.75 15.16 -12.04
N PHE A 73 7.92 14.28 -13.02
CA PHE A 73 8.52 12.96 -12.82
C PHE A 73 7.82 12.21 -11.68
N ILE A 74 6.49 12.19 -11.64
CA ILE A 74 5.76 11.61 -10.51
C ILE A 74 5.66 10.11 -10.73
N PHE A 75 6.30 9.32 -9.85
CA PHE A 75 6.53 7.90 -10.09
C PHE A 75 5.79 6.96 -9.14
N LEU A 76 4.72 7.43 -8.51
CA LEU A 76 3.76 6.59 -7.80
C LEU A 76 2.38 7.24 -7.81
N PHE A 77 1.37 6.47 -8.21
CA PHE A 77 -0.03 6.89 -8.09
C PHE A 77 -0.68 6.09 -7.00
N THR A 78 -1.44 6.77 -6.19
CA THR A 78 -2.34 6.12 -5.27
C THR A 78 -3.40 7.13 -4.88
N ILE A 79 -4.27 6.68 -4.03
CA ILE A 79 -5.64 7.01 -4.02
C ILE A 79 -5.95 7.19 -2.53
N LEU A 80 -6.04 8.45 -2.02
CA LEU A 80 -6.74 8.87 -0.78
C LEU A 80 -7.60 10.18 -0.91
N PHE A 81 -8.80 10.32 -0.30
CA PHE A 81 -9.68 11.53 -0.38
C PHE A 81 -9.86 12.11 1.03
N PRO A 82 -10.03 13.44 1.07
CA PRO A 82 -10.91 14.10 2.02
C PRO A 82 -12.07 14.82 1.30
N LEU A 83 -13.27 14.71 1.86
CA LEU A 83 -14.44 15.58 1.68
C LEU A 83 -14.32 16.75 0.65
N TYR A 84 -15.15 16.67 -0.39
CA TYR A 84 -15.39 17.66 -1.46
C TYR A 84 -14.32 17.80 -2.58
N VAL A 85 -14.78 17.47 -3.79
CA VAL A 85 -14.25 17.85 -5.13
C VAL A 85 -13.04 17.08 -5.68
N SER A 86 -13.37 16.39 -6.78
CA SER A 86 -12.55 15.78 -7.85
C SER A 86 -11.72 14.59 -7.43
N VAL A 87 -11.47 13.66 -8.38
CA VAL A 87 -11.00 12.24 -8.37
C VAL A 87 -10.09 11.75 -7.24
N MET A 88 -10.28 10.49 -6.86
CA MET A 88 -9.44 9.59 -6.08
C MET A 88 -10.26 8.38 -5.77
N SER A 89 -9.80 7.16 -6.06
CA SER A 89 -10.53 5.92 -5.76
C SER A 89 -10.47 5.38 -4.34
N GLU A 90 -11.00 6.16 -3.38
CA GLU A 90 -11.71 5.55 -2.26
C GLU A 90 -12.76 4.63 -2.86
N GLY A 91 -13.47 3.86 -2.04
CA GLY A 91 -14.63 3.15 -2.55
C GLY A 91 -15.36 4.02 -3.58
N GLY A 92 -15.49 3.50 -4.80
CA GLY A 92 -16.43 4.06 -5.78
C GLY A 92 -15.82 4.98 -6.81
N SER A 93 -14.65 5.58 -6.57
CA SER A 93 -13.97 6.21 -7.68
C SER A 93 -13.36 5.12 -8.56
N THR A 94 -13.80 5.14 -9.78
CA THR A 94 -13.62 4.06 -10.73
C THR A 94 -13.31 4.74 -12.06
N PRO A 95 -12.54 4.11 -12.97
CA PRO A 95 -12.30 4.67 -14.30
C PRO A 95 -13.58 5.19 -14.95
N VAL A 96 -14.68 4.44 -14.76
CA VAL A 96 -16.06 4.75 -15.11
C VAL A 96 -16.98 4.12 -14.06
N LEU A 97 -18.23 4.59 -13.95
CA LEU A 97 -19.24 3.95 -13.08
C LEU A 97 -19.31 2.44 -13.35
N GLN A 98 -19.19 1.62 -12.31
CA GLN A 98 -19.15 0.16 -12.40
C GLN A 98 -18.05 -0.37 -13.34
N ALA A 99 -16.87 0.27 -13.32
CA ALA A 99 -15.71 -0.09 -14.12
C ALA A 99 -15.41 -1.60 -14.09
N SER A 100 -15.24 -2.17 -15.28
CA SER A 100 -14.72 -3.53 -15.42
C SER A 100 -13.23 -3.58 -15.06
N ALA A 101 -12.72 -4.79 -14.80
CA ALA A 101 -11.29 -5.02 -14.62
C ALA A 101 -10.44 -4.48 -15.79
N ILE A 102 -10.95 -4.58 -17.03
CA ILE A 102 -10.28 -4.07 -18.23
C ILE A 102 -10.17 -2.54 -18.17
N ASN A 103 -11.23 -1.83 -17.77
CA ASN A 103 -11.17 -0.37 -17.64
C ASN A 103 -10.10 0.08 -16.62
N TRP A 104 -9.91 -0.70 -15.54
CA TRP A 104 -8.84 -0.44 -14.59
C TRP A 104 -7.46 -0.70 -15.18
N ILE A 105 -7.29 -1.85 -15.86
CA ILE A 105 -6.03 -2.21 -16.53
C ILE A 105 -5.63 -1.14 -17.55
N ASP A 106 -6.56 -0.73 -18.41
CA ASP A 106 -6.31 0.25 -19.47
C ASP A 106 -5.82 1.57 -18.86
N MET A 107 -6.50 2.07 -17.83
CA MET A 107 -6.10 3.29 -17.09
C MET A 107 -4.70 3.15 -16.47
N VAL A 108 -4.41 2.04 -15.78
CA VAL A 108 -3.08 1.83 -15.17
C VAL A 108 -1.99 1.75 -16.23
N ASN A 109 -2.27 1.09 -17.37
CA ASN A 109 -1.33 0.96 -18.48
C ASN A 109 -1.07 2.29 -19.19
N GLU A 110 -2.08 3.16 -19.32
CA GLU A 110 -1.92 4.51 -19.85
C GLU A 110 -0.93 5.32 -18.99
N PHE A 111 -1.16 5.39 -17.67
CA PHE A 111 -0.22 6.07 -16.77
C PHE A 111 1.18 5.49 -16.83
N GLN A 112 1.30 4.16 -16.92
CA GLN A 112 2.59 3.51 -17.03
C GLN A 112 3.30 3.88 -18.34
N LYS A 113 2.57 3.91 -19.47
CA LYS A 113 3.12 4.29 -20.77
C LYS A 113 3.70 5.70 -20.75
N ASP A 114 3.01 6.63 -20.08
CA ASP A 114 3.46 8.02 -19.98
C ASP A 114 4.76 8.14 -19.20
N VAL A 115 4.85 7.52 -18.01
CA VAL A 115 6.08 7.62 -17.19
C VAL A 115 7.25 6.86 -17.81
N LEU A 116 7.00 5.80 -18.57
CA LEU A 116 8.04 5.08 -19.31
C LEU A 116 8.61 5.90 -20.48
N SER A 117 7.91 6.94 -20.95
CA SER A 117 8.42 7.86 -21.96
C SER A 117 9.41 8.91 -21.42
N THR A 118 9.54 9.01 -20.09
CA THR A 118 10.50 9.91 -19.44
C THR A 118 11.95 9.48 -19.71
N ARG A 119 12.90 10.38 -19.50
CA ARG A 119 14.33 10.18 -19.77
C ARG A 119 14.90 8.88 -19.19
N LEU A 120 14.54 8.54 -17.96
CA LEU A 120 15.00 7.32 -17.27
C LEU A 120 14.00 6.16 -17.36
N GLY A 121 12.77 6.41 -17.79
CA GLY A 121 11.71 5.41 -17.93
C GLY A 121 11.45 4.64 -16.64
N ILE A 122 11.36 5.34 -15.50
CA ILE A 122 11.16 4.68 -14.21
C ILE A 122 9.67 4.36 -14.04
N PRO A 123 9.28 3.08 -13.89
CA PRO A 123 7.88 2.71 -13.75
C PRO A 123 7.28 3.22 -12.45
N ILE A 124 5.97 3.43 -12.46
CA ILE A 124 5.15 3.73 -11.28
C ILE A 124 4.72 2.46 -10.56
N PHE A 125 4.42 2.54 -9.26
CA PHE A 125 3.38 1.65 -8.73
C PHE A 125 2.02 2.36 -8.78
N TYR A 126 0.97 1.56 -8.62
CA TYR A 126 -0.38 2.02 -8.39
C TYR A 126 -0.89 1.42 -7.08
N GLY A 127 -1.33 2.26 -6.16
CA GLY A 127 -1.80 1.87 -4.83
C GLY A 127 -3.32 1.98 -4.66
N ILE A 128 -3.90 1.14 -3.79
CA ILE A 128 -5.33 1.17 -3.45
C ILE A 128 -5.62 0.61 -2.03
N ASP A 129 -6.71 1.06 -1.40
CA ASP A 129 -7.25 0.47 -0.16
C ASP A 129 -8.01 -0.84 -0.41
N ALA A 130 -7.28 -1.91 -0.71
CA ALA A 130 -7.84 -3.27 -0.78
C ALA A 130 -7.85 -3.95 0.62
N VAL A 131 -8.61 -3.38 1.56
CA VAL A 131 -8.52 -3.70 3.01
C VAL A 131 -9.33 -4.91 3.46
N HIS A 132 -10.31 -5.34 2.67
CA HIS A 132 -11.11 -6.56 2.93
C HIS A 132 -11.54 -7.23 1.62
N GLY A 133 -10.56 -7.43 0.73
CA GLY A 133 -10.75 -7.72 -0.68
C GLY A 133 -10.38 -6.50 -1.52
N ASN A 134 -10.51 -6.59 -2.85
CA ASN A 134 -10.37 -5.42 -3.73
C ASN A 134 -11.66 -4.55 -3.67
N SER A 135 -12.03 -4.14 -2.46
CA SER A 135 -13.37 -3.67 -2.09
C SER A 135 -13.85 -2.35 -2.73
N PRO A 136 -12.96 -1.47 -3.24
CA PRO A 136 -13.39 -0.35 -4.08
C PRO A 136 -13.86 -0.76 -5.48
N VAL A 137 -13.52 -1.97 -5.95
CA VAL A 137 -13.76 -2.42 -7.33
C VAL A 137 -15.09 -3.16 -7.44
N TYR A 138 -15.92 -2.71 -8.38
CA TYR A 138 -17.19 -3.38 -8.71
C TYR A 138 -16.96 -4.85 -9.10
N LYS A 139 -17.81 -5.75 -8.60
CA LYS A 139 -17.73 -7.23 -8.73
C LYS A 139 -16.60 -7.93 -7.97
N ALA A 140 -15.70 -7.24 -7.30
CA ALA A 140 -14.70 -7.88 -6.44
C ALA A 140 -15.35 -8.74 -5.34
N THR A 141 -14.61 -9.73 -4.83
CA THR A 141 -15.01 -10.46 -3.62
C THR A 141 -14.82 -9.56 -2.40
N ILE A 142 -15.85 -9.48 -1.56
CA ILE A 142 -15.80 -8.79 -0.27
C ILE A 142 -15.64 -9.81 0.85
N PHE A 143 -14.57 -9.68 1.63
CA PHE A 143 -14.30 -10.48 2.82
C PHE A 143 -14.83 -9.78 4.09
N PRO A 144 -15.01 -10.51 5.20
CA PRO A 144 -15.26 -9.88 6.49
C PRO A 144 -14.18 -8.86 6.84
N HIS A 145 -14.57 -7.74 7.45
CA HIS A 145 -13.63 -6.80 8.05
C HIS A 145 -12.78 -7.46 9.13
N ASN A 146 -11.62 -6.85 9.41
CA ASN A 146 -10.57 -7.42 10.25
C ASN A 146 -11.04 -7.86 11.64
N ILE A 147 -11.97 -7.14 12.29
CA ILE A 147 -12.53 -7.55 13.58
C ILE A 147 -13.19 -8.94 13.52
N GLY A 148 -13.90 -9.23 12.43
CA GLY A 148 -14.50 -10.54 12.18
C GLY A 148 -13.46 -11.60 11.87
N LEU A 149 -12.42 -11.25 11.09
CA LEU A 149 -11.29 -12.15 10.82
C LEU A 149 -10.51 -12.49 12.10
N GLY A 150 -10.34 -11.51 13.00
CA GLY A 150 -9.78 -11.74 14.32
C GLY A 150 -10.57 -12.77 15.10
N ALA A 151 -11.90 -12.69 15.10
CA ALA A 151 -12.80 -13.64 15.77
C ALA A 151 -12.62 -15.10 15.32
N THR A 152 -12.13 -15.33 14.09
CA THR A 152 -11.86 -16.68 13.58
C THR A 152 -10.70 -17.39 14.28
N ARG A 153 -9.73 -16.63 14.81
CA ARG A 153 -8.45 -17.14 15.34
C ARG A 153 -7.71 -18.07 14.36
N ASP A 154 -7.88 -17.83 13.05
CA ASP A 154 -7.37 -18.67 11.96
C ASP A 154 -6.42 -17.86 11.05
N PRO A 155 -5.12 -17.74 11.41
CA PRO A 155 -4.13 -17.02 10.60
C PRO A 155 -3.98 -17.56 9.17
N GLU A 156 -4.14 -18.87 8.98
CA GLU A 156 -4.04 -19.52 7.68
C GLU A 156 -5.22 -19.16 6.77
N LEU A 157 -6.42 -19.00 7.33
CA LEU A 157 -7.54 -18.40 6.61
C LEU A 157 -7.18 -16.97 6.15
N VAL A 158 -6.63 -16.15 7.03
CA VAL A 158 -6.28 -14.75 6.72
C VAL A 158 -5.17 -14.65 5.68
N LYS A 159 -4.21 -15.57 5.69
CA LYS A 159 -3.21 -15.74 4.63
C LYS A 159 -3.84 -16.04 3.26
N ARG A 160 -4.76 -17.01 3.21
CA ARG A 160 -5.48 -17.36 1.98
C ARG A 160 -6.34 -16.19 1.48
N ILE A 161 -6.91 -15.38 2.37
CA ILE A 161 -7.61 -14.14 2.03
C ILE A 161 -6.63 -13.15 1.39
N GLY A 162 -5.45 -12.94 1.98
CA GLY A 162 -4.41 -12.10 1.38
C GLY A 162 -4.02 -12.56 -0.03
N ALA A 163 -3.86 -13.86 -0.25
CA ALA A 163 -3.53 -14.42 -1.57
C ALA A 163 -4.67 -14.22 -2.60
N ALA A 164 -5.93 -14.36 -2.18
CA ALA A 164 -7.09 -14.06 -3.02
C ALA A 164 -7.16 -12.57 -3.37
N THR A 165 -7.00 -11.69 -2.37
CA THR A 165 -6.97 -10.23 -2.56
C THR A 165 -5.88 -9.83 -3.55
N ALA A 166 -4.67 -10.38 -3.42
CA ALA A 166 -3.57 -10.08 -4.34
C ALA A 166 -3.93 -10.38 -5.80
N LEU A 167 -4.56 -11.53 -6.06
CA LEU A 167 -5.01 -11.90 -7.41
C LEU A 167 -6.10 -10.95 -7.94
N GLU A 168 -7.08 -10.59 -7.11
CA GLU A 168 -8.15 -9.68 -7.51
C GLU A 168 -7.66 -8.24 -7.73
N VAL A 169 -6.63 -7.79 -6.99
CA VAL A 169 -5.97 -6.50 -7.21
C VAL A 169 -5.12 -6.52 -8.48
N ARG A 170 -4.40 -7.61 -8.73
CA ARG A 170 -3.66 -7.80 -9.99
C ARG A 170 -4.57 -7.94 -11.20
N ALA A 171 -5.76 -8.49 -11.03
CA ALA A 171 -6.80 -8.54 -12.06
C ALA A 171 -7.23 -7.14 -12.54
N THR A 172 -7.01 -6.09 -11.75
CA THR A 172 -7.24 -4.68 -12.12
C THR A 172 -5.95 -3.94 -12.47
N GLY A 173 -4.83 -4.65 -12.63
CA GLY A 173 -3.53 -4.07 -13.00
C GLY A 173 -2.76 -3.38 -11.87
N ILE A 174 -3.35 -3.29 -10.68
CA ILE A 174 -2.80 -2.57 -9.52
C ILE A 174 -1.74 -3.45 -8.82
N GLN A 175 -0.70 -2.82 -8.26
CA GLN A 175 0.47 -3.53 -7.73
C GLN A 175 0.67 -3.34 -6.22
N TYR A 176 0.02 -2.35 -5.61
CA TYR A 176 0.24 -1.94 -4.22
C TYR A 176 -1.09 -1.84 -3.46
N VAL A 177 -1.13 -2.40 -2.25
CA VAL A 177 -2.30 -2.33 -1.36
C VAL A 177 -1.95 -1.69 -0.02
N PHE A 178 -2.87 -0.88 0.49
CA PHE A 178 -2.77 -0.30 1.83
C PHE A 178 -3.37 -1.20 2.91
N ALA A 179 -2.85 -2.41 2.99
CA ALA A 179 -3.27 -3.41 3.95
C ALA A 179 -2.06 -4.26 4.39
N PRO A 180 -2.06 -4.80 5.63
CA PRO A 180 -3.16 -4.76 6.61
C PRO A 180 -3.15 -3.57 7.57
N CYS A 181 -4.32 -3.23 8.13
CA CYS A 181 -4.35 -2.43 9.36
C CYS A 181 -3.96 -3.32 10.55
N VAL A 182 -2.82 -3.04 11.17
CA VAL A 182 -2.28 -3.77 12.34
C VAL A 182 -2.47 -3.00 13.64
N ALA A 183 -3.42 -2.06 13.65
CA ALA A 183 -3.79 -1.35 14.87
C ALA A 183 -4.36 -2.33 15.92
N VAL A 184 -4.01 -2.08 17.18
CA VAL A 184 -4.62 -2.76 18.33
C VAL A 184 -5.67 -1.82 18.91
N CYS A 185 -6.94 -1.96 18.49
CA CYS A 185 -8.02 -1.10 18.96
C CYS A 185 -8.25 -1.29 20.46
N ARG A 186 -8.01 -0.24 21.27
CA ARG A 186 -8.17 -0.26 22.73
C ARG A 186 -9.48 0.34 23.22
N ASN A 187 -10.23 1.00 22.34
CA ASN A 187 -11.48 1.64 22.67
C ASN A 187 -12.43 1.56 21.46
N PRO A 188 -13.55 0.82 21.57
CA PRO A 188 -14.47 0.58 20.46
C PRO A 188 -15.26 1.80 20.02
N ARG A 189 -15.15 2.94 20.72
CA ARG A 189 -15.66 4.24 20.22
C ARG A 189 -14.92 4.72 18.97
N TRP A 190 -13.74 4.17 18.70
CA TRP A 190 -12.96 4.51 17.52
C TRP A 190 -13.63 4.03 16.24
N GLY A 191 -13.86 4.96 15.32
CA GLY A 191 -14.54 4.70 14.04
C GLY A 191 -13.86 3.65 13.17
N ARG A 192 -12.56 3.40 13.37
CA ARG A 192 -11.77 2.39 12.65
C ARG A 192 -11.58 1.09 13.42
N CYS A 193 -12.30 0.88 14.53
CA CYS A 193 -12.11 -0.32 15.34
C CYS A 193 -12.44 -1.63 14.58
N TYR A 194 -13.29 -1.58 13.56
CA TYR A 194 -13.57 -2.73 12.69
C TYR A 194 -12.37 -3.13 11.80
N GLU A 195 -11.44 -2.20 11.54
CA GLU A 195 -10.19 -2.45 10.81
C GLU A 195 -9.11 -3.10 11.68
N SER A 196 -9.30 -3.14 13.01
CA SER A 196 -8.41 -3.83 13.94
C SER A 196 -8.83 -5.29 14.11
N TYR A 197 -7.90 -6.24 14.01
CA TYR A 197 -8.20 -7.65 14.24
C TYR A 197 -8.60 -7.93 15.70
N SER A 198 -8.02 -7.23 16.67
CA SER A 198 -8.32 -7.45 18.08
C SER A 198 -7.80 -6.32 18.97
N GLN A 199 -8.36 -6.23 20.17
CA GLN A 199 -7.73 -5.49 21.27
C GLN A 199 -6.50 -6.22 21.84
N ASP A 200 -6.33 -7.52 21.58
CA ASP A 200 -5.17 -8.32 22.03
C ASP A 200 -4.06 -8.29 20.96
N PRO A 201 -2.86 -7.75 21.29
CA PRO A 201 -1.73 -7.70 20.37
C PRO A 201 -1.29 -9.06 19.83
N LYS A 202 -1.53 -10.16 20.55
CA LYS A 202 -1.15 -11.51 20.09
C LYS A 202 -2.01 -11.97 18.91
N ILE A 203 -3.29 -11.62 18.91
CA ILE A 203 -4.18 -11.93 17.79
C ILE A 203 -3.79 -11.07 16.59
N VAL A 204 -3.52 -9.78 16.80
CA VAL A 204 -3.07 -8.88 15.72
C VAL A 204 -1.76 -9.39 15.09
N GLN A 205 -0.78 -9.79 15.90
CA GLN A 205 0.45 -10.43 15.43
C GLN A 205 0.16 -11.68 14.59
N ALA A 206 -0.70 -12.58 15.08
CA ALA A 206 -1.04 -13.80 14.36
C ALA A 206 -1.69 -13.48 13.00
N MET A 207 -2.53 -12.45 12.89
CA MET A 207 -3.19 -12.07 11.63
C MET A 207 -2.27 -11.39 10.62
N THR A 208 -1.01 -11.07 10.97
CA THR A 208 -0.02 -10.58 10.00
C THR A 208 0.32 -11.59 8.90
N GLU A 209 -0.11 -12.85 9.01
CA GLU A 209 -0.06 -13.85 7.93
C GLU A 209 -0.70 -13.39 6.60
N ILE A 210 -1.59 -12.39 6.63
CA ILE A 210 -2.09 -11.75 5.42
C ILE A 210 -0.96 -11.19 4.53
N ILE A 211 0.16 -10.75 5.11
CA ILE A 211 1.31 -10.21 4.37
C ILE A 211 1.92 -11.28 3.48
N SER A 212 2.16 -12.49 3.99
CA SER A 212 2.66 -13.62 3.18
C SER A 212 1.65 -14.02 2.09
N GLY A 213 0.35 -13.86 2.37
CA GLY A 213 -0.68 -13.99 1.35
C GLY A 213 -0.54 -12.97 0.21
N LEU A 214 -0.41 -11.70 0.57
CA LEU A 214 -0.33 -10.55 -0.34
C LEU A 214 0.97 -10.52 -1.15
N GLN A 215 2.11 -10.69 -0.50
CA GLN A 215 3.45 -10.53 -1.07
C GLN A 215 4.10 -11.85 -1.51
N GLY A 216 3.63 -12.99 -1.00
CA GLY A 216 4.29 -14.28 -1.13
C GLY A 216 5.17 -14.64 0.08
N GLU A 217 5.60 -15.89 0.15
CA GLU A 217 6.47 -16.36 1.23
C GLU A 217 7.87 -15.76 1.13
N ILE A 218 8.48 -15.50 2.28
CA ILE A 218 9.90 -15.17 2.33
C ILE A 218 10.72 -16.40 1.94
N PRO A 219 11.66 -16.29 0.98
CA PRO A 219 12.62 -17.33 0.70
C PRO A 219 13.50 -17.66 1.92
N ASP A 220 13.90 -18.92 2.04
CA ASP A 220 14.82 -19.35 3.09
C ASP A 220 16.11 -18.49 3.08
N ASN A 221 16.58 -18.11 4.27
CA ASN A 221 17.81 -17.33 4.50
C ASN A 221 17.79 -15.85 4.07
N MET A 222 16.62 -15.25 3.80
CA MET A 222 16.55 -13.80 3.61
C MET A 222 16.82 -13.03 4.92
N PRO A 223 17.63 -11.95 4.88
CA PRO A 223 17.84 -11.10 6.04
C PRO A 223 16.53 -10.45 6.52
N LYS A 224 16.34 -10.35 7.84
CA LYS A 224 15.19 -9.66 8.42
C LYS A 224 15.18 -8.19 7.97
N GLY A 225 13.98 -7.67 7.70
CA GLY A 225 13.78 -6.28 7.31
C GLY A 225 13.99 -5.98 5.82
N VAL A 226 14.50 -6.92 5.04
CA VAL A 226 14.54 -6.80 3.58
C VAL A 226 13.14 -7.06 3.01
N PRO A 227 12.61 -6.17 2.13
CA PRO A 227 11.29 -6.36 1.53
C PRO A 227 11.30 -7.56 0.58
N VAL A 228 10.19 -8.30 0.51
CA VAL A 228 10.04 -9.48 -0.36
C VAL A 228 8.73 -9.39 -1.12
N ILE A 229 8.75 -9.41 -2.46
CA ILE A 229 7.55 -9.66 -3.26
C ILE A 229 7.86 -10.74 -4.29
N VAL A 230 7.08 -11.83 -4.28
CA VAL A 230 7.40 -13.04 -5.04
C VAL A 230 6.38 -13.25 -6.15
N ARG A 231 6.82 -13.12 -7.41
CA ARG A 231 6.04 -13.30 -8.65
C ARG A 231 5.09 -12.13 -8.97
N LYS A 232 4.63 -12.11 -10.23
CA LYS A 232 3.78 -11.06 -10.80
C LYS A 232 2.35 -11.06 -10.24
N GLU A 233 1.89 -12.18 -9.69
CA GLU A 233 0.54 -12.33 -9.12
C GLU A 233 0.42 -11.78 -7.68
N LYS A 234 1.51 -11.26 -7.11
CA LYS A 234 1.55 -10.70 -5.75
C LYS A 234 1.54 -9.19 -5.74
N VAL A 235 1.18 -8.59 -4.61
CA VAL A 235 1.09 -7.14 -4.43
C VAL A 235 1.94 -6.70 -3.24
N ILE A 236 2.38 -5.45 -3.28
CA ILE A 236 3.08 -4.78 -2.18
C ILE A 236 2.07 -4.60 -1.03
N ALA A 237 2.42 -5.00 0.19
CA ALA A 237 1.60 -4.81 1.38
C ALA A 237 2.12 -3.65 2.25
N CYS A 238 1.23 -3.10 3.09
CA CYS A 238 1.46 -1.91 3.92
C CYS A 238 0.77 -2.07 5.30
N PRO A 239 1.49 -2.50 6.34
CA PRO A 239 1.04 -2.48 7.71
C PRO A 239 0.83 -1.03 8.13
N LYS A 240 -0.36 -0.73 8.61
CA LYS A 240 -0.77 0.63 8.97
C LYS A 240 -1.58 0.69 10.27
N HIS A 241 -1.58 1.80 11.01
CA HIS A 241 -0.79 3.02 10.80
C HIS A 241 0.23 3.17 11.93
N TYR A 242 1.50 3.39 11.58
CA TYR A 242 2.65 3.35 12.48
C TYR A 242 2.75 4.65 13.27
N VAL A 243 2.65 4.65 14.60
CA VAL A 243 2.27 3.56 15.50
C VAL A 243 1.53 4.17 16.68
N GLY A 244 0.59 3.42 17.25
CA GLY A 244 -0.13 3.85 18.44
C GLY A 244 -1.61 3.48 18.38
N GLY A 245 -2.38 4.15 19.23
CA GLY A 245 -3.82 4.09 19.30
C GLY A 245 -4.40 5.50 19.32
N THR A 246 -5.43 5.69 20.12
CA THR A 246 -6.10 6.99 20.26
C THR A 246 -6.70 7.14 21.67
N THR A 247 -6.56 8.33 22.26
CA THR A 247 -7.19 8.66 23.53
C THR A 247 -8.69 8.78 23.32
N ASN A 248 -9.48 8.16 24.21
CA ASN A 248 -10.94 8.10 24.12
C ASN A 248 -11.52 7.48 22.84
N GLY A 249 -10.69 6.89 21.96
CA GLY A 249 -11.14 6.39 20.66
C GLY A 249 -11.45 7.51 19.67
N ILE A 250 -10.94 8.72 19.87
CA ILE A 250 -11.12 9.82 18.92
C ILE A 250 -10.11 9.62 17.79
N ASP A 251 -10.57 9.53 16.54
CA ASP A 251 -9.68 9.29 15.40
C ASP A 251 -8.59 10.38 15.30
N GLU A 252 -7.39 9.99 14.85
CA GLU A 252 -6.23 10.87 14.68
C GLU A 252 -5.69 11.56 15.96
N SER A 253 -6.27 11.26 17.12
CA SER A 253 -5.89 11.89 18.40
C SER A 253 -4.57 11.35 18.98
N ASP A 254 -4.17 11.90 20.12
CA ASP A 254 -2.96 11.49 20.83
C ASP A 254 -3.11 10.11 21.49
N THR A 255 -2.03 9.32 21.46
CA THR A 255 -1.87 8.10 22.25
C THR A 255 -1.07 8.43 23.50
N VAL A 256 -1.73 8.45 24.66
CA VAL A 256 -1.06 8.70 25.94
C VAL A 256 -0.71 7.38 26.61
N ILE A 257 0.55 6.98 26.50
CA ILE A 257 1.07 5.71 27.05
C ILE A 257 2.58 5.80 27.22
N ASP A 258 3.14 5.09 28.20
CA ASP A 258 4.60 4.98 28.32
C ASP A 258 5.20 4.15 27.16
N ARG A 259 6.53 4.18 27.08
CA ARG A 259 7.26 3.48 26.01
C ARG A 259 7.05 1.98 26.07
N ASP A 260 7.01 1.40 27.26
CA ASP A 260 6.86 -0.04 27.44
C ASP A 260 5.46 -0.49 26.97
N GLY A 261 4.41 0.25 27.33
CA GLY A 261 3.07 0.02 26.83
C GLY A 261 2.94 0.21 25.31
N LEU A 262 3.61 1.22 24.72
CA LEU A 262 3.65 1.37 23.26
C LEU A 262 4.28 0.13 22.59
N MET A 263 5.40 -0.34 23.14
CA MET A 263 6.16 -1.48 22.61
C MET A 263 5.44 -2.82 22.83
N GLU A 264 4.76 -2.99 23.96
CA GLU A 264 4.02 -4.22 24.28
C GLU A 264 2.68 -4.31 23.52
N ILE A 265 1.98 -3.18 23.36
CA ILE A 265 0.62 -3.18 22.82
C ILE A 265 0.61 -2.86 21.32
N HIS A 266 1.26 -1.78 20.90
CA HIS A 266 1.05 -1.22 19.55
C HIS A 266 2.15 -1.60 18.54
N MET A 267 3.35 -1.90 19.02
CA MET A 267 4.48 -2.31 18.17
C MET A 267 4.44 -3.75 17.63
N PRO A 268 3.87 -4.76 18.32
CA PRO A 268 4.14 -6.15 17.92
C PRO A 268 3.66 -6.54 16.52
N GLY A 269 2.57 -5.93 16.02
CA GLY A 269 2.13 -6.11 14.64
C GLY A 269 3.20 -5.71 13.62
N TYR A 270 3.96 -4.65 13.88
CA TYR A 270 5.06 -4.21 13.00
C TYR A 270 6.26 -5.14 13.06
N LEU A 271 6.63 -5.62 14.26
CA LEU A 271 7.71 -6.59 14.41
C LEU A 271 7.44 -7.86 13.58
N SER A 272 6.22 -8.39 13.68
CA SER A 272 5.80 -9.55 12.89
C SER A 272 5.77 -9.24 11.40
N SER A 273 5.29 -8.06 11.00
CA SER A 273 5.23 -7.64 9.59
C SER A 273 6.63 -7.52 8.95
N ILE A 274 7.58 -6.93 9.66
CA ILE A 274 8.97 -6.78 9.20
C ILE A 274 9.66 -8.15 9.12
N SER A 275 9.39 -9.04 10.08
CA SER A 275 9.86 -10.44 10.01
C SER A 275 9.28 -11.23 8.85
N LYS A 276 8.16 -10.76 8.28
CA LYS A 276 7.49 -11.29 7.10
C LYS A 276 7.90 -10.61 5.79
N GLY A 277 8.92 -9.75 5.83
CA GLY A 277 9.48 -9.13 4.62
C GLY A 277 8.56 -8.08 4.02
N VAL A 278 7.75 -7.41 4.85
CA VAL A 278 6.81 -6.40 4.36
C VAL A 278 7.51 -5.26 3.62
N ALA A 279 6.89 -4.79 2.54
CA ALA A 279 7.55 -3.89 1.60
C ALA A 279 7.43 -2.40 1.98
N THR A 280 6.33 -2.00 2.63
CA THR A 280 6.08 -0.62 3.01
C THR A 280 5.47 -0.54 4.40
N ILE A 281 5.52 0.62 5.06
CA ILE A 281 4.82 0.92 6.31
C ILE A 281 4.25 2.34 6.22
N MET A 282 2.97 2.51 6.55
CA MET A 282 2.31 3.81 6.54
C MET A 282 2.28 4.44 7.93
N VAL A 283 2.65 5.72 8.04
CA VAL A 283 2.68 6.48 9.29
C VAL A 283 1.28 6.97 9.70
N SER A 284 0.95 6.91 10.99
CA SER A 284 -0.33 7.34 11.56
C SER A 284 -0.47 8.85 11.66
N TYR A 285 -1.70 9.39 11.51
CA TYR A 285 -2.01 10.78 11.85
C TYR A 285 -1.87 11.12 13.34
N SER A 286 -1.96 10.08 14.18
CA SER A 286 -1.96 10.21 15.64
C SER A 286 -0.67 10.84 16.17
N SER A 287 -0.72 11.23 17.44
CA SER A 287 0.47 11.55 18.22
C SER A 287 0.80 10.41 19.19
N TRP A 288 2.02 10.40 19.72
CA TRP A 288 2.39 9.66 20.91
C TRP A 288 2.91 10.64 21.96
N ASN A 289 2.22 10.73 23.10
CA ASN A 289 2.50 11.68 24.18
C ASN A 289 2.69 13.13 23.69
N GLY A 290 1.86 13.55 22.73
CA GLY A 290 1.88 14.90 22.14
C GLY A 290 2.68 15.02 20.85
N ASP A 291 3.66 14.16 20.60
CA ASP A 291 4.52 14.24 19.41
C ASP A 291 3.86 13.58 18.20
N LYS A 292 3.74 14.34 17.10
CA LYS A 292 3.11 13.87 15.86
C LYS A 292 3.92 12.75 15.23
N MET A 293 3.27 11.62 14.91
CA MET A 293 3.96 10.48 14.31
C MET A 293 4.63 10.83 12.97
N HIS A 294 4.00 11.66 12.12
CA HIS A 294 4.61 12.15 10.87
C HIS A 294 5.86 13.01 11.07
N ALA A 295 6.14 13.53 12.26
CA ALA A 295 7.34 14.28 12.60
C ALA A 295 8.29 13.50 13.54
N HIS A 296 7.95 12.25 13.89
CA HIS A 296 8.62 11.53 14.97
C HIS A 296 9.88 10.79 14.51
N HIS A 297 10.99 11.53 14.38
CA HIS A 297 12.28 11.00 13.94
C HIS A 297 12.74 9.75 14.72
N ASP A 298 12.61 9.75 16.05
CA ASP A 298 13.13 8.66 16.86
C ASP A 298 12.39 7.33 16.65
N LEU A 299 11.09 7.36 16.32
CA LEU A 299 10.33 6.14 16.02
C LEU A 299 10.47 5.73 14.56
N ILE A 300 10.48 6.67 13.61
CA ILE A 300 10.58 6.36 12.18
C ILE A 300 12.02 5.99 11.82
N THR A 301 12.98 6.87 12.10
CA THR A 301 14.38 6.63 11.75
C THR A 301 15.09 5.84 12.85
N GLY A 302 15.02 6.29 14.10
CA GLY A 302 15.76 5.67 15.22
C GLY A 302 15.34 4.22 15.49
N PHE A 303 14.03 3.96 15.54
CA PHE A 303 13.51 2.63 15.85
C PHE A 303 13.24 1.81 14.59
N LEU A 304 12.31 2.24 13.74
CA LEU A 304 11.87 1.43 12.59
C LEU A 304 13.01 1.16 11.59
N LYS A 305 13.70 2.20 11.13
CA LYS A 305 14.78 2.02 10.15
C LYS A 305 16.06 1.48 10.78
N ASN A 306 16.52 2.07 11.89
CA ASN A 306 17.85 1.75 12.43
C ASN A 306 17.84 0.56 13.39
N THR A 307 16.85 0.45 14.29
CA THR A 307 16.78 -0.66 15.27
C THR A 307 16.18 -1.93 14.67
N LEU A 308 15.08 -1.81 13.90
CA LEU A 308 14.44 -2.96 13.27
C LEU A 308 15.01 -3.31 11.89
N HIS A 309 15.97 -2.51 11.40
CA HIS A 309 16.61 -2.67 10.10
C HIS A 309 15.60 -2.75 8.95
N PHE A 310 14.47 -2.05 9.04
CA PHE A 310 13.49 -2.01 7.96
C PHE A 310 14.14 -1.38 6.71
N GLN A 311 14.14 -2.10 5.58
CA GLN A 311 14.77 -1.69 4.32
C GLN A 311 13.76 -1.40 3.19
N GLY A 312 12.46 -1.58 3.46
CA GLY A 312 11.39 -1.04 2.63
C GLY A 312 11.28 0.49 2.76
N PHE A 313 10.21 1.06 2.21
CA PHE A 313 9.96 2.50 2.29
C PHE A 313 8.81 2.85 3.24
N VAL A 314 8.95 3.99 3.92
CA VAL A 314 7.96 4.57 4.82
C VAL A 314 7.12 5.58 4.05
N ILE A 315 5.80 5.43 4.10
CA ILE A 315 4.86 6.32 3.42
C ILE A 315 4.02 7.13 4.43
N SER A 316 3.69 8.38 4.12
CA SER A 316 2.70 9.13 4.89
C SER A 316 1.27 8.61 4.66
N ASP A 317 0.39 8.75 5.64
CA ASP A 317 -1.06 8.81 5.37
C ASP A 317 -1.45 10.05 4.53
N SER A 318 -2.69 10.12 4.06
CA SER A 318 -3.23 11.17 3.18
C SER A 318 -3.05 12.57 3.72
N ASP A 319 -2.22 13.37 3.06
CA ASP A 319 -1.92 14.73 3.50
C ASP A 319 -1.50 14.75 5.00
N GLY A 320 -0.92 13.65 5.49
CA GLY A 320 -0.67 13.50 6.94
C GLY A 320 0.37 14.49 7.47
N ILE A 321 1.30 14.91 6.61
CA ILE A 321 2.25 15.98 6.95
C ILE A 321 1.54 17.32 7.18
N ASP A 322 0.42 17.59 6.50
CA ASP A 322 -0.34 18.82 6.66
C ASP A 322 -1.04 18.89 8.03
N LYS A 323 -1.27 17.71 8.64
CA LYS A 323 -1.84 17.54 9.98
C LYS A 323 -0.80 17.53 11.10
N ILE A 324 0.48 17.78 10.78
CA ILE A 324 1.53 18.02 11.80
C ILE A 324 1.22 19.33 12.55
N THR A 325 0.81 20.38 11.83
CA THR A 325 0.51 21.68 12.42
C THR A 325 -0.96 21.80 12.81
N SER A 326 -1.24 22.59 13.86
CA SER A 326 -2.58 23.02 14.22
C SER A 326 -2.65 24.55 14.21
N PRO A 327 -3.55 25.18 13.44
CA PRO A 327 -4.51 24.57 12.51
C PRO A 327 -3.86 23.80 11.35
N TYR A 328 -4.67 22.98 10.67
CA TYR A 328 -4.27 22.25 9.46
C TYR A 328 -3.54 23.18 8.47
N ARG A 329 -2.36 22.77 8.00
CA ARG A 329 -1.51 23.54 7.06
C ARG A 329 -1.12 24.95 7.53
N ALA A 330 -1.03 25.20 8.83
CA ALA A 330 -0.58 26.49 9.33
C ALA A 330 0.88 26.81 8.95
N ASN A 331 1.71 25.80 8.67
CA ASN A 331 3.08 25.98 8.19
C ASN A 331 3.54 24.80 7.30
N CYS A 332 3.28 24.91 5.99
CA CYS A 332 3.62 23.88 5.01
C CYS A 332 5.12 23.60 4.93
N THR A 333 5.96 24.65 4.94
CA THR A 333 7.43 24.51 4.92
C THR A 333 7.91 23.66 6.09
N TYR A 334 7.39 23.92 7.30
CA TYR A 334 7.69 23.11 8.48
C TYR A 334 7.18 21.68 8.34
N SER A 335 5.97 21.46 7.83
CA SER A 335 5.41 20.13 7.60
C SER A 335 6.29 19.28 6.66
N VAL A 336 6.77 19.87 5.55
CA VAL A 336 7.71 19.20 4.62
C VAL A 336 9.04 18.92 5.31
N LEU A 337 9.61 19.93 5.99
CA LEU A 337 10.87 19.78 6.71
C LEU A 337 10.80 18.67 7.76
N ALA A 338 9.77 18.70 8.61
CA ALA A 338 9.58 17.75 9.70
C ALA A 338 9.32 16.33 9.17
N GLY A 339 8.46 16.17 8.17
CA GLY A 339 8.16 14.86 7.57
C GLY A 339 9.37 14.20 6.91
N VAL A 340 10.11 14.96 6.09
CA VAL A 340 11.32 14.44 5.42
C VAL A 340 12.43 14.17 6.43
N SER A 341 12.62 15.07 7.40
CA SER A 341 13.65 14.92 8.42
C SER A 341 13.34 13.78 9.39
N ALA A 342 12.07 13.48 9.67
CA ALA A 342 11.67 12.35 10.49
C ALA A 342 12.03 11.00 9.85
N GLY A 343 12.17 10.98 8.53
CA GLY A 343 12.59 9.80 7.77
C GLY A 343 11.49 9.18 6.93
N ILE A 344 10.40 9.90 6.63
CA ILE A 344 9.42 9.46 5.64
C ILE A 344 10.11 9.43 4.26
N ASP A 345 9.85 8.39 3.49
CA ASP A 345 10.44 8.18 2.16
C ASP A 345 9.51 8.69 1.05
N MET A 346 8.20 8.59 1.29
CA MET A 346 7.18 8.83 0.29
C MET A 346 5.98 9.56 0.88
N PHE A 347 5.54 10.60 0.19
CA PHE A 347 4.52 11.53 0.66
C PHE A 347 3.28 11.42 -0.20
N LEU A 348 2.19 11.04 0.46
CA LEU A 348 0.87 10.98 -0.12
C LEU A 348 0.25 12.37 -0.06
N VAL A 349 0.50 13.13 -1.13
CA VAL A 349 0.01 14.50 -1.28
C VAL A 349 -1.12 14.47 -2.27
N THR A 350 -2.34 14.66 -1.81
CA THR A 350 -3.52 14.49 -2.67
C THR A 350 -3.54 15.58 -3.73
N LYS A 351 -3.58 16.85 -3.33
CA LYS A 351 -3.79 18.00 -4.22
C LYS A 351 -2.58 18.91 -4.39
N ASN A 352 -1.91 19.26 -3.30
CA ASN A 352 -0.96 20.37 -3.27
C ASN A 352 0.48 19.92 -3.57
N TYR A 353 0.63 19.05 -4.57
CA TYR A 353 1.92 18.42 -4.87
C TYR A 353 2.95 19.39 -5.46
N THR A 354 2.52 20.42 -6.19
CA THR A 354 3.45 21.44 -6.71
C THR A 354 4.09 22.23 -5.58
N GLU A 355 3.29 22.64 -4.59
CA GLU A 355 3.78 23.33 -3.40
C GLU A 355 4.72 22.42 -2.58
N PHE A 356 4.39 21.13 -2.43
CA PHE A 356 5.30 20.18 -1.79
C PHE A 356 6.67 20.13 -2.50
N ILE A 357 6.67 20.06 -3.84
CA ILE A 357 7.90 20.05 -4.65
C ILE A 357 8.68 21.36 -4.45
N ASP A 358 8.02 22.51 -4.51
CA ASP A 358 8.63 23.83 -4.37
C ASP A 358 9.24 24.01 -2.97
N GLU A 359 8.52 23.61 -1.93
CA GLU A 359 8.98 23.67 -0.54
C GLU A 359 10.18 22.73 -0.30
N LEU A 360 10.11 21.48 -0.77
CA LEU A 360 11.22 20.54 -0.63
C LEU A 360 12.46 21.02 -1.38
N THR A 361 12.28 21.52 -2.60
CA THR A 361 13.37 22.08 -3.41
C THR A 361 14.01 23.27 -2.70
N THR A 362 13.19 24.16 -2.12
CA THR A 362 13.66 25.32 -1.34
C THR A 362 14.44 24.89 -0.10
N LEU A 363 13.93 23.92 0.66
CA LEU A 363 14.60 23.39 1.85
C LEU A 363 15.96 22.75 1.51
N MET A 364 16.07 22.09 0.36
CA MET A 364 17.32 21.50 -0.10
C MET A 364 18.32 22.53 -0.61
N ASN A 365 17.88 23.50 -1.40
CA ASN A 365 18.74 24.59 -1.88
C ASN A 365 19.33 25.39 -0.70
N ASN A 366 18.54 25.57 0.35
CA ASN A 366 18.96 26.22 1.59
C ASN A 366 19.69 25.27 2.58
N LYS A 367 19.93 24.02 2.19
CA LYS A 367 20.65 23.00 2.98
C LYS A 367 19.99 22.61 4.31
N PHE A 368 18.69 22.84 4.48
CA PHE A 368 17.93 22.32 5.62
C PHE A 368 17.68 20.81 5.51
N ILE A 369 17.62 20.28 4.30
CA ILE A 369 17.54 18.84 4.03
C ILE A 369 18.76 18.42 3.21
N ALA A 370 19.50 17.43 3.71
CA ALA A 370 20.68 16.91 3.03
C ALA A 370 20.29 15.98 1.87
N MET A 371 21.06 15.99 0.77
CA MET A 371 20.88 15.08 -0.37
C MET A 371 20.92 13.60 0.06
N THR A 372 21.69 13.26 1.10
CA THR A 372 21.75 11.89 1.65
C THR A 372 20.40 11.40 2.18
N ARG A 373 19.54 12.29 2.69
CA ARG A 373 18.19 11.95 3.14
C ARG A 373 17.26 11.64 1.96
N ILE A 374 17.42 12.38 0.87
CA ILE A 374 16.70 12.14 -0.40
C ILE A 374 17.17 10.84 -1.04
N ASP A 375 18.48 10.60 -1.07
CA ASP A 375 19.03 9.35 -1.60
C ASP A 375 18.60 8.14 -0.78
N ASP A 376 18.49 8.23 0.56
CA ASP A 376 17.90 7.15 1.38
C ASP A 376 16.46 6.86 0.97
N ALA A 377 15.63 7.90 0.85
CA ALA A 377 14.22 7.75 0.44
C ALA A 377 14.09 7.08 -0.93
N VAL A 378 14.78 7.62 -1.93
CA VAL A 378 14.75 7.10 -3.30
C VAL A 378 15.30 5.67 -3.38
N ARG A 379 16.38 5.35 -2.65
CA ARG A 379 16.93 3.99 -2.59
C ARG A 379 15.92 2.98 -2.09
N ARG A 380 15.15 3.31 -1.06
CA ARG A 380 14.11 2.43 -0.50
C ARG A 380 12.97 2.23 -1.48
N ILE A 381 12.53 3.30 -2.15
CA ILE A 381 11.47 3.25 -3.17
C ILE A 381 11.90 2.39 -4.36
N LEU A 382 13.09 2.66 -4.92
CA LEU A 382 13.63 1.93 -6.06
C LEU A 382 13.90 0.46 -5.72
N ARG A 383 14.38 0.16 -4.51
CA ARG A 383 14.55 -1.23 -4.05
C ARG A 383 13.24 -2.00 -4.13
N VAL A 384 12.14 -1.44 -3.63
CA VAL A 384 10.82 -2.10 -3.73
C VAL A 384 10.39 -2.23 -5.19
N LYS A 385 10.71 -1.26 -6.07
CA LYS A 385 10.35 -1.33 -7.51
C LYS A 385 11.04 -2.47 -8.22
N PHE A 386 12.35 -2.60 -8.02
CA PHE A 386 13.13 -3.70 -8.57
C PHE A 386 12.72 -5.04 -7.96
N MET A 387 12.48 -5.11 -6.64
CA MET A 387 12.03 -6.32 -5.97
C MET A 387 10.69 -6.82 -6.51
N MET A 388 9.76 -5.91 -6.82
CA MET A 388 8.47 -6.22 -7.44
C MET A 388 8.59 -6.69 -8.90
N GLY A 389 9.75 -6.47 -9.54
CA GLY A 389 9.96 -6.78 -10.96
C GLY A 389 9.19 -5.86 -11.91
N ILE A 390 8.85 -4.65 -11.46
CA ILE A 390 8.03 -3.70 -12.26
C ILE A 390 8.84 -3.02 -13.38
N PHE A 391 10.17 -3.05 -13.31
CA PHE A 391 11.03 -2.64 -14.42
C PHE A 391 10.98 -3.64 -15.57
N GLU A 392 10.83 -4.94 -15.27
CA GLU A 392 10.73 -5.99 -16.28
C GLU A 392 9.30 -6.14 -16.81
N ASN A 393 8.30 -5.97 -15.94
CA ASN A 393 6.89 -6.12 -16.28
C ASN A 393 6.11 -4.88 -15.82
N PRO A 394 6.26 -3.73 -16.52
CA PRO A 394 5.63 -2.49 -16.09
C PRO A 394 4.13 -2.48 -16.36
N PHE A 395 3.65 -3.20 -17.38
CA PHE A 395 2.24 -3.24 -17.77
C PHE A 395 1.47 -4.35 -17.07
N ALA A 396 0.17 -4.10 -16.88
CA ALA A 396 -0.77 -5.04 -16.30
C ALA A 396 -1.09 -6.21 -17.23
N ASP A 397 -1.34 -7.39 -16.63
CA ASP A 397 -1.59 -8.65 -17.32
C ASP A 397 -3.10 -8.91 -17.48
N TYR A 398 -3.63 -8.70 -18.69
CA TYR A 398 -5.04 -8.94 -19.02
C TYR A 398 -5.50 -10.38 -18.76
N SER A 399 -4.60 -11.37 -18.70
CA SER A 399 -4.96 -12.76 -18.42
C SER A 399 -5.43 -12.98 -16.97
N LEU A 400 -5.15 -12.03 -16.07
CA LEU A 400 -5.55 -12.07 -14.66
C LEU A 400 -6.97 -11.56 -14.42
N VAL A 401 -7.60 -10.87 -15.39
CA VAL A 401 -8.99 -10.37 -15.29
C VAL A 401 -9.96 -11.45 -14.83
N LYS A 402 -9.71 -12.71 -15.24
CA LYS A 402 -10.52 -13.87 -14.88
C LYS A 402 -10.60 -14.13 -13.38
N TYR A 403 -9.71 -13.57 -12.53
CA TYR A 403 -9.69 -13.78 -11.08
C TYR A 403 -10.62 -12.82 -10.32
N LEU A 404 -11.03 -11.69 -10.92
CA LEU A 404 -11.91 -10.74 -10.23
C LEU A 404 -13.24 -11.39 -9.88
N GLY A 405 -13.56 -11.48 -8.59
CA GLY A 405 -14.84 -11.98 -8.11
C GLY A 405 -15.15 -13.44 -8.47
N ILE A 406 -14.14 -14.30 -8.62
CA ILE A 406 -14.38 -15.71 -8.94
C ILE A 406 -15.02 -16.49 -7.81
N LYS A 407 -15.74 -17.54 -8.18
CA LYS A 407 -16.50 -18.39 -7.25
C LYS A 407 -15.65 -18.91 -6.08
N VAL A 408 -14.42 -19.37 -6.32
CA VAL A 408 -13.55 -19.90 -5.25
C VAL A 408 -13.16 -18.83 -4.22
N HIS A 409 -12.99 -17.57 -4.64
CA HIS A 409 -12.75 -16.46 -3.70
C HIS A 409 -14.02 -16.13 -2.91
N ARG A 410 -15.19 -16.13 -3.56
CA ARG A 410 -16.48 -15.97 -2.85
C ARG A 410 -16.75 -17.12 -1.86
N GLU A 411 -16.40 -18.36 -2.21
CA GLU A 411 -16.50 -19.52 -1.30
C GLU A 411 -15.56 -19.37 -0.10
N LEU A 412 -14.35 -18.85 -0.30
CA LEU A 412 -13.43 -18.49 0.79
C LEU A 412 -14.00 -17.40 1.68
N ALA A 413 -14.57 -16.33 1.10
CA ALA A 413 -15.25 -15.27 1.85
C ALA A 413 -16.43 -15.82 2.66
N ARG A 414 -17.20 -16.74 2.08
CA ARG A 414 -18.29 -17.44 2.77
C ARG A 414 -17.80 -18.26 3.96
N ASP A 415 -16.66 -18.95 3.83
CA ASP A 415 -16.04 -19.66 4.95
C ASP A 415 -15.58 -18.69 6.05
N ALA A 416 -14.96 -17.57 5.66
CA ALA A 416 -14.54 -16.54 6.59
C ALA A 416 -15.73 -15.93 7.36
N VAL A 417 -16.82 -15.59 6.67
CA VAL A 417 -18.08 -15.13 7.29
C VAL A 417 -18.56 -16.16 8.31
N ARG A 418 -18.64 -17.44 7.93
CA ARG A 418 -19.09 -18.51 8.83
C ARG A 418 -18.23 -18.62 10.08
N LYS A 419 -16.91 -18.59 9.94
CA LYS A 419 -15.95 -18.70 11.04
C LYS A 419 -15.89 -17.45 11.92
N SER A 420 -16.27 -16.28 11.39
CA SER A 420 -16.28 -15.01 12.15
C SER A 420 -17.47 -14.87 13.10
N MET A 421 -18.50 -15.71 12.97
CA MET A 421 -19.72 -15.60 13.78
C MET A 421 -19.45 -15.95 15.25
N VAL A 422 -19.76 -15.01 16.15
CA VAL A 422 -19.69 -15.23 17.60
C VAL A 422 -21.09 -15.47 18.15
N LEU A 423 -21.37 -16.70 18.58
CA LEU A 423 -22.66 -17.06 19.18
C LEU A 423 -22.73 -16.57 20.64
N LEU A 424 -23.38 -15.41 20.84
CA LEU A 424 -23.50 -14.79 22.18
C LEU A 424 -24.59 -15.42 23.05
N LYS A 425 -25.66 -15.94 22.43
CA LYS A 425 -26.80 -16.54 23.12
C LYS A 425 -27.52 -17.54 22.21
N ASN A 426 -27.88 -18.70 22.75
CA ASN A 426 -28.60 -19.75 22.02
C ASN A 426 -29.83 -20.26 22.78
N GLY A 427 -30.89 -19.45 22.81
CA GLY A 427 -32.10 -19.74 23.59
C GLY A 427 -32.18 -18.95 24.90
N LYS A 428 -33.36 -18.95 25.55
CA LYS A 428 -33.54 -18.34 26.88
C LYS A 428 -33.04 -19.22 28.02
N SER A 429 -32.92 -20.52 27.78
CA SER A 429 -32.50 -21.55 28.74
C SER A 429 -31.54 -22.53 28.06
N PRO A 430 -30.50 -23.05 28.75
CA PRO A 430 -29.55 -24.01 28.18
C PRO A 430 -30.18 -25.29 27.62
N GLU A 431 -31.32 -25.71 28.17
CA GLU A 431 -31.99 -26.97 27.84
C GLU A 431 -32.80 -26.92 26.54
N LYS A 432 -33.01 -25.72 25.97
CA LYS A 432 -33.80 -25.51 24.75
C LYS A 432 -33.06 -24.60 23.78
N PRO A 433 -32.03 -25.13 23.08
CA PRO A 433 -31.28 -24.35 22.09
C PRO A 433 -32.19 -23.95 20.92
N LEU A 434 -32.00 -22.74 20.42
CA LEU A 434 -32.72 -22.24 19.24
C LEU A 434 -32.02 -22.62 17.94
N LEU A 435 -30.69 -22.56 17.94
CA LEU A 435 -29.83 -22.86 16.80
C LEU A 435 -29.21 -24.25 16.96
N PRO A 436 -29.05 -25.01 15.84
CA PRO A 436 -29.35 -24.62 14.46
C PRO A 436 -30.85 -24.68 14.12
N LEU A 437 -31.32 -23.76 13.27
CA LEU A 437 -32.71 -23.76 12.80
C LEU A 437 -32.97 -24.94 11.83
N PRO A 438 -34.13 -25.60 11.91
CA PRO A 438 -34.52 -26.62 10.93
C PRO A 438 -34.73 -26.01 9.54
N LYS A 439 -34.18 -26.65 8.50
CA LYS A 439 -34.32 -26.19 7.11
C LYS A 439 -35.74 -26.38 6.54
N LYS A 440 -36.50 -27.33 7.08
CA LYS A 440 -37.87 -27.64 6.66
C LYS A 440 -38.84 -27.19 7.74
N VAL A 441 -39.53 -26.09 7.48
CA VAL A 441 -40.58 -25.54 8.32
C VAL A 441 -41.68 -24.95 7.43
N PRO A 442 -42.94 -24.87 7.89
CA PRO A 442 -44.04 -24.38 7.06
C PRO A 442 -43.87 -22.92 6.61
N LYS A 443 -43.30 -22.07 7.48
CA LYS A 443 -43.10 -20.64 7.23
C LYS A 443 -42.02 -20.09 8.16
N ILE A 444 -41.19 -19.19 7.64
CA ILE A 444 -40.26 -18.37 8.42
C ILE A 444 -40.51 -16.88 8.15
N LEU A 445 -40.12 -16.05 9.11
CA LEU A 445 -40.05 -14.60 8.95
C LEU A 445 -38.58 -14.18 8.93
N VAL A 446 -38.22 -13.34 7.96
CA VAL A 446 -36.94 -12.63 7.91
C VAL A 446 -37.26 -11.15 8.02
N ALA A 447 -36.67 -10.46 9.00
CA ALA A 447 -36.98 -9.06 9.33
C ALA A 447 -35.74 -8.31 9.81
N GLY A 448 -35.83 -6.98 9.83
CA GLY A 448 -34.75 -6.07 10.25
C GLY A 448 -34.11 -5.34 9.07
N SER A 449 -33.62 -4.12 9.32
CA SER A 449 -33.09 -3.22 8.28
C SER A 449 -31.86 -3.77 7.53
N HIS A 450 -31.17 -4.75 8.10
CA HIS A 450 -29.96 -5.35 7.52
C HIS A 450 -30.22 -6.68 6.81
N ALA A 451 -31.45 -7.23 6.89
CA ALA A 451 -31.73 -8.59 6.42
C ALA A 451 -31.67 -8.77 4.89
N ASN A 452 -31.78 -7.66 4.13
CA ASN A 452 -31.67 -7.65 2.67
C ASN A 452 -30.98 -6.35 2.18
N ASN A 453 -29.85 -6.00 2.79
CA ASN A 453 -29.06 -4.81 2.43
C ASN A 453 -27.57 -5.18 2.37
N LEU A 454 -27.06 -5.34 1.16
CA LEU A 454 -25.67 -5.74 0.89
C LEU A 454 -24.68 -4.68 1.36
N GLY A 455 -24.99 -3.39 1.15
CA GLY A 455 -24.15 -2.30 1.64
C GLY A 455 -23.97 -2.33 3.15
N HIS A 456 -25.06 -2.48 3.91
CA HIS A 456 -24.99 -2.53 5.37
C HIS A 456 -24.21 -3.73 5.92
N GLN A 457 -24.31 -4.92 5.31
CA GLN A 457 -23.54 -6.08 5.77
C GLN A 457 -22.04 -5.99 5.41
N CYS A 458 -21.66 -5.15 4.44
CA CYS A 458 -20.27 -4.91 4.06
C CYS A 458 -19.61 -3.81 4.89
N GLY A 459 -20.35 -2.74 5.19
CA GLY A 459 -19.86 -1.59 5.97
C GLY A 459 -18.98 -0.63 5.16
N GLY A 460 -18.13 0.11 5.87
CA GLY A 460 -17.18 1.06 5.26
C GLY A 460 -16.19 0.37 4.32
N TRP A 461 -15.49 1.17 3.51
CA TRP A 461 -14.52 0.72 2.51
C TRP A 461 -15.06 -0.24 1.44
N THR A 462 -16.37 -0.27 1.21
CA THR A 462 -17.01 -1.10 0.18
C THR A 462 -17.71 -0.25 -0.85
N ILE A 463 -17.16 -0.18 -2.06
CA ILE A 463 -17.66 0.69 -3.14
C ILE A 463 -17.78 2.17 -2.78
N GLU A 464 -17.80 2.60 -1.53
CA GLU A 464 -17.59 3.98 -1.09
C GLU A 464 -16.69 3.99 0.15
N TRP A 465 -16.00 5.10 0.41
CA TRP A 465 -15.19 5.25 1.63
C TRP A 465 -15.99 4.94 2.90
N GLN A 466 -17.14 5.60 3.01
CA GLN A 466 -18.09 5.40 4.10
C GLN A 466 -18.99 4.17 3.89
N GLY A 467 -18.81 3.45 2.78
CA GLY A 467 -19.71 2.41 2.31
C GLY A 467 -20.99 2.98 1.71
N VAL A 468 -21.79 2.10 1.13
CA VAL A 468 -23.09 2.43 0.52
C VAL A 468 -24.24 1.77 1.27
N SER A 469 -25.46 2.24 1.05
CA SER A 469 -26.68 1.55 1.49
C SER A 469 -27.40 0.93 0.29
N GLY A 470 -28.02 -0.22 0.50
CA GLY A 470 -28.83 -0.88 -0.52
C GLY A 470 -28.07 -1.99 -1.24
N ASN A 471 -28.61 -2.41 -2.38
CA ASN A 471 -28.15 -3.59 -3.10
C ASN A 471 -27.62 -3.28 -4.50
N ASP A 472 -27.97 -2.14 -5.09
CA ASP A 472 -27.80 -1.91 -6.52
C ASP A 472 -26.31 -1.86 -6.92
N ASP A 473 -25.48 -1.24 -6.10
CA ASP A 473 -24.04 -1.11 -6.34
C ASP A 473 -23.23 -2.38 -6.01
N ILE A 474 -23.82 -3.35 -5.29
CA ILE A 474 -23.12 -4.53 -4.75
C ILE A 474 -23.76 -5.86 -5.22
N LYS A 475 -24.87 -5.81 -5.98
CA LYS A 475 -25.74 -6.98 -6.29
C LYS A 475 -25.02 -8.22 -6.82
N VAL A 476 -23.92 -8.03 -7.55
CA VAL A 476 -23.13 -9.09 -8.19
C VAL A 476 -21.88 -9.47 -7.38
N MET A 477 -21.55 -8.72 -6.32
CA MET A 477 -20.37 -8.97 -5.47
C MET A 477 -20.59 -10.05 -4.40
N ILE A 478 -21.84 -10.44 -4.13
CA ILE A 478 -22.15 -11.35 -3.01
C ILE A 478 -23.11 -12.48 -3.44
N SER A 479 -23.44 -12.60 -4.73
CA SER A 479 -24.23 -13.73 -5.23
C SER A 479 -23.39 -15.01 -5.17
N PHE A 480 -23.82 -15.97 -4.33
CA PHE A 480 -23.20 -17.29 -4.16
C PHE A 480 -23.70 -18.33 -5.16
#